data_AF-A0A0J7I698-F1
#
_entry.id   AF-A0A0J7I698-F1
#
_cell.length_a   1.000
_cell.length_b   1.000
_cell.length_c   1.000
_cell.angle_alpha   90.00
_cell.angle_beta   90.00
_cell.angle_gamma   90.00
#
_symmetry.space_group_name_H-M   'P 1'
#
loop_
_entity.id
_entity.type
_entity.pdbx_description
1 polymer ?
#
loop_
_entity_poly.entity_id
_entity_poly.type
_entity_poly.pdbx_seq_one_letter_code
_entity_poly.pdbx_strand_id
1 'polypeptide(L)'
;MGQDITCLITDKNLELNRDIVHFKVQGFTFIPFNTSCDLGLEEAKDFEFLKDYIRYLESRDSFENYTYNRDNDHCDIDIFRMIKNYQIENFIIEHHSEWADIPVDYYFMQVTEGRIVKNSLVFDESEQSKTNKAHVPESKRNFGLHFDWLANTDLFYSYFHADRVYTLLQKK
;
A
#
# COMPACT_ATOMS: atom_id res chain seq x y z
N MET A 1 11.48 18.85 3.63
CA MET A 1 10.41 17.90 3.24
C MET A 1 10.87 16.55 3.74
N GLY A 2 10.00 15.79 4.40
CA GLY A 2 10.30 14.41 4.77
C GLY A 2 9.77 13.43 3.74
N GLN A 3 10.08 12.15 3.92
CA GLN A 3 9.51 11.06 3.13
C GLN A 3 7.99 11.00 3.31
N ASP A 4 7.26 10.80 2.22
CA ASP A 4 5.80 10.62 2.21
C ASP A 4 5.40 9.69 1.06
N ILE A 5 5.08 8.44 1.41
CA ILE A 5 4.86 7.39 0.42
C ILE A 5 3.87 6.34 0.92
N THR A 6 2.92 6.00 0.06
CA THR A 6 2.08 4.80 0.19
C THR A 6 2.48 3.79 -0.87
N CYS A 7 2.56 2.52 -0.50
CA CYS A 7 2.89 1.45 -1.43
C CYS A 7 2.02 0.21 -1.21
N LEU A 8 1.50 -0.33 -2.31
CA LEU A 8 1.01 -1.71 -2.38
C LEU A 8 2.17 -2.61 -2.78
N ILE A 9 2.46 -3.60 -1.94
CA ILE A 9 3.57 -4.53 -2.11
C ILE A 9 2.99 -5.93 -2.23
N THR A 10 3.28 -6.63 -3.32
CA THR A 10 2.80 -8.01 -3.54
C THR A 10 3.93 -8.92 -4.01
N ASP A 11 3.89 -10.19 -3.61
CA ASP A 11 4.76 -11.26 -4.13
C ASP A 11 4.33 -11.73 -5.53
N LYS A 12 3.15 -11.31 -5.98
CA LYS A 12 2.64 -11.62 -7.31
C LYS A 12 3.43 -10.85 -8.37
N ASN A 13 3.91 -11.59 -9.36
CA ASN A 13 4.51 -11.01 -10.55
C ASN A 13 3.40 -10.50 -11.48
N LEU A 14 3.10 -9.21 -11.42
CA LEU A 14 2.03 -8.58 -12.19
C LEU A 14 2.54 -8.04 -13.54
N GLU A 15 1.71 -8.18 -14.57
CA GLU A 15 1.84 -7.44 -15.82
C GLU A 15 0.94 -6.20 -15.74
N LEU A 16 1.52 -5.08 -15.33
CA LEU A 16 0.82 -3.81 -15.16
C LEU A 16 0.98 -2.95 -16.42
N ASN A 17 -0.04 -2.15 -16.73
CA ASN A 17 0.07 -1.14 -17.77
C ASN A 17 1.22 -0.16 -17.44
N ARG A 18 1.90 0.37 -18.45
CA ARG A 18 2.97 1.39 -18.34
C ARG A 18 2.49 2.70 -17.71
N ASP A 19 1.17 2.92 -17.68
CA ASP A 19 0.60 4.07 -16.99
C ASP A 19 0.63 3.90 -15.46
N ILE A 20 0.71 2.66 -14.97
CA ILE A 20 0.81 2.36 -13.54
C ILE A 20 2.27 2.37 -13.14
N VAL A 21 2.66 3.28 -12.26
CA VAL A 21 4.00 3.33 -11.69
C VAL A 21 4.23 2.06 -10.86
N HIS A 22 5.27 1.29 -11.19
CA HIS A 22 5.59 0.07 -10.45
C HIS A 22 7.06 -0.34 -10.58
N PHE A 23 7.56 -1.09 -9.59
CA PHE A 23 8.94 -1.60 -9.59
C PHE A 23 8.97 -3.06 -9.19
N LYS A 24 9.85 -3.84 -9.85
CA LYS A 24 10.17 -5.21 -9.44
C LYS A 24 11.45 -5.19 -8.64
N VAL A 25 11.37 -5.48 -7.35
CA VAL A 25 12.51 -5.42 -6.42
C VAL A 25 12.55 -6.71 -5.62
N GLN A 26 13.64 -7.47 -5.76
CA GLN A 26 13.91 -8.71 -5.01
C GLN A 26 12.73 -9.70 -4.99
N GLY A 27 12.04 -9.87 -6.12
CA GLY A 27 10.92 -10.81 -6.25
C GLY A 27 9.54 -10.26 -5.92
N PHE A 28 9.44 -9.01 -5.45
CA PHE A 28 8.18 -8.34 -5.16
C PHE A 28 7.85 -7.26 -6.20
N THR A 29 6.57 -7.03 -6.40
CA THR A 29 6.03 -5.88 -7.15
C THR A 29 5.64 -4.78 -6.16
N PHE A 30 6.25 -3.61 -6.29
CA PHE A 30 5.95 -2.40 -5.54
C PHE A 30 5.17 -1.44 -6.41
N ILE A 31 4.02 -0.98 -5.92
CA ILE A 31 3.13 -0.06 -6.63
C ILE A 31 2.90 1.16 -5.72
N PRO A 32 3.64 2.25 -5.93
CA PRO A 32 3.46 3.47 -5.14
C PRO A 32 2.17 4.21 -5.52
N PHE A 33 1.57 4.87 -4.54
CA PHE A 33 0.37 5.69 -4.71
C PHE A 33 0.60 7.09 -4.13
N ASN A 34 0.14 8.10 -4.86
CA ASN A 34 0.01 9.48 -4.39
C ASN A 34 -1.25 9.62 -3.54
N THR A 35 -1.24 9.19 -2.29
CA THR A 35 -2.40 9.35 -1.39
C THR A 35 -1.99 10.10 -0.13
N SER A 36 -2.82 11.07 0.22
CA SER A 36 -2.73 11.89 1.44
C SER A 36 -3.87 11.60 2.41
N CYS A 37 -4.67 10.56 2.14
CA CYS A 37 -5.90 10.27 2.87
C CYS A 37 -5.78 9.02 3.75
N ASP A 38 -6.66 8.97 4.76
CA ASP A 38 -6.93 7.75 5.53
C ASP A 38 -7.25 6.61 4.57
N LEU A 39 -6.49 5.53 4.67
CA LEU A 39 -6.57 4.36 3.79
C LEU A 39 -7.81 3.48 4.06
N GLY A 40 -8.76 3.96 4.88
CA GLY A 40 -9.97 3.24 5.26
C GLY A 40 -9.70 1.99 6.12
N LEU A 41 -8.44 1.80 6.55
CA LEU A 41 -7.98 0.56 7.17
C LEU A 41 -8.62 0.29 8.54
N GLU A 42 -9.18 1.31 9.19
CA GLU A 42 -9.94 1.12 10.41
C GLU A 42 -11.10 0.13 10.18
N GLU A 43 -11.85 0.28 9.10
CA GLU A 43 -13.04 -0.53 8.83
C GLU A 43 -12.68 -1.98 8.53
N ALA A 44 -11.47 -2.23 8.00
CA ALA A 44 -10.94 -3.57 7.76
C ALA A 44 -10.84 -4.41 9.06
N LYS A 45 -10.85 -3.79 10.24
CA LYS A 45 -10.83 -4.49 11.54
C LYS A 45 -12.05 -5.38 11.75
N ASP A 46 -13.17 -5.12 11.07
CA ASP A 46 -14.43 -5.85 11.25
C ASP A 46 -14.58 -7.04 10.28
N PHE A 47 -13.63 -7.26 9.35
CA PHE A 47 -13.74 -8.28 8.29
C PHE A 47 -12.66 -9.35 8.36
N GLU A 48 -13.00 -10.64 8.38
CA GLU A 48 -12.00 -11.72 8.32
C GLU A 48 -11.34 -11.84 6.92
N PHE A 49 -12.17 -11.73 5.88
CA PHE A 49 -11.75 -11.92 4.49
C PHE A 49 -11.74 -10.60 3.73
N LEU A 50 -10.70 -10.41 2.92
CA LEU A 50 -10.53 -9.25 2.05
C LEU A 50 -11.70 -9.07 1.09
N LYS A 51 -12.21 -10.16 0.51
CA LYS A 51 -13.33 -10.10 -0.44
C LYS A 51 -14.58 -9.46 0.17
N ASP A 52 -14.83 -9.66 1.46
CA ASP A 52 -16.01 -9.15 2.14
C ASP A 52 -15.80 -7.69 2.52
N TYR A 53 -14.57 -7.31 2.86
CA TYR A 53 -14.18 -5.91 3.02
C TYR A 53 -14.29 -5.13 1.70
N ILE A 54 -13.79 -5.67 0.58
CA ILE A 54 -13.93 -5.05 -0.75
C ILE A 54 -15.41 -4.87 -1.11
N ARG A 55 -16.27 -5.88 -0.85
CA ARG A 55 -17.72 -5.74 -1.07
C ARG A 55 -18.34 -4.64 -0.23
N TYR A 56 -17.88 -4.47 1.00
CA TYR A 56 -18.33 -3.39 1.87
C TYR A 56 -17.92 -2.03 1.30
N LEU A 57 -16.67 -1.86 0.86
CA LEU A 57 -16.23 -0.64 0.18
C LEU A 57 -17.08 -0.34 -1.06
N GLU A 58 -17.35 -1.35 -1.90
CA GLU A 58 -18.20 -1.22 -3.10
C GLU A 58 -19.66 -0.86 -2.79
N SER A 59 -20.15 -1.17 -1.58
CA SER A 59 -21.49 -0.79 -1.13
C SER A 59 -21.60 0.68 -0.75
N ARG A 60 -20.46 1.32 -0.42
CA ARG A 60 -20.38 2.74 -0.07
C ARG A 60 -20.08 3.60 -1.29
N ASP A 61 -19.18 3.13 -2.15
CA ASP A 61 -18.82 3.82 -3.38
C ASP A 61 -18.52 2.85 -4.53
N SER A 62 -18.90 3.22 -5.74
CA SER A 62 -18.68 2.36 -6.91
C SER A 62 -17.23 2.46 -7.38
N PHE A 63 -16.52 1.34 -7.36
CA PHE A 63 -15.14 1.25 -7.87
C PHE A 63 -15.03 1.67 -9.34
N GLU A 64 -16.11 1.60 -10.10
CA GLU A 64 -16.12 2.02 -11.52
C GLU A 64 -15.85 3.52 -11.68
N ASN A 65 -16.12 4.32 -10.64
CA ASN A 65 -15.87 5.77 -10.65
C ASN A 65 -14.38 6.12 -10.44
N TYR A 66 -13.57 5.17 -9.93
CA TYR A 66 -12.19 5.41 -9.49
C TYR A 66 -11.20 4.80 -10.44
N THR A 67 -10.82 5.52 -11.48
CA THR A 67 -9.83 5.05 -12.45
C THR A 67 -8.46 5.57 -12.07
N TYR A 68 -7.49 4.66 -11.92
CA TYR A 68 -6.09 5.00 -11.67
C TYR A 68 -5.66 6.09 -12.64
N ASN A 69 -5.31 7.24 -12.08
CA ASN A 69 -4.81 8.38 -12.81
C ASN A 69 -3.46 8.77 -12.23
N ARG A 70 -2.41 8.47 -12.99
CA ARG A 70 -1.02 8.74 -12.67
C ARG A 70 -0.75 10.20 -12.29
N ASP A 71 -1.48 11.14 -12.88
CA ASP A 71 -1.25 12.57 -12.71
C ASP A 71 -2.04 13.18 -11.54
N ASN A 72 -2.91 12.41 -10.88
CA ASN A 72 -3.79 12.89 -9.80
C ASN A 72 -3.45 12.24 -8.45
N ASP A 73 -4.06 12.78 -7.39
CA ASP A 73 -4.14 12.10 -6.10
C ASP A 73 -4.96 10.82 -6.27
N HIS A 74 -4.45 9.74 -5.68
CA HIS A 74 -5.11 8.46 -5.58
C HIS A 74 -5.90 8.41 -4.26
N CYS A 75 -7.05 7.75 -4.30
CA CYS A 75 -7.80 7.38 -3.11
C CYS A 75 -7.44 5.96 -2.67
N ASP A 76 -7.76 5.62 -1.43
CA ASP A 76 -7.72 4.25 -0.90
C ASP A 76 -8.44 3.24 -1.81
N ILE A 77 -9.58 3.63 -2.39
CA ILE A 77 -10.36 2.83 -3.33
C ILE A 77 -9.54 2.43 -4.57
N ASP A 78 -8.61 3.26 -5.05
CA ASP A 78 -7.76 2.91 -6.21
C ASP A 78 -6.88 1.69 -5.91
N ILE A 79 -6.39 1.58 -4.67
CA ILE A 79 -5.57 0.46 -4.21
C ILE A 79 -6.43 -0.82 -4.18
N PHE A 80 -7.60 -0.76 -3.55
CA PHE A 80 -8.49 -1.92 -3.44
C PHE A 80 -9.09 -2.34 -4.79
N ARG A 81 -9.35 -1.39 -5.69
CA ARG A 81 -9.72 -1.69 -7.08
C ARG A 81 -8.62 -2.44 -7.80
N MET A 82 -7.36 -2.01 -7.63
CA MET A 82 -6.22 -2.70 -8.21
C MET A 82 -6.08 -4.13 -7.67
N ILE A 83 -6.17 -4.29 -6.35
CA ILE A 83 -6.19 -5.60 -5.68
C ILE A 83 -7.27 -6.52 -6.27
N LYS A 84 -8.49 -6.01 -6.45
CA LYS A 84 -9.60 -6.75 -7.06
C LYS A 84 -9.33 -7.12 -8.52
N ASN A 85 -8.96 -6.13 -9.35
CA ASN A 85 -8.76 -6.30 -10.79
C ASN A 85 -7.65 -7.33 -11.11
N TYR A 86 -6.58 -7.30 -10.31
CA TYR A 86 -5.43 -8.20 -10.49
C TYR A 86 -5.51 -9.46 -9.61
N GLN A 87 -6.59 -9.66 -8.87
CA GLN A 87 -6.80 -10.82 -7.97
C GLN A 87 -5.57 -11.03 -7.06
N ILE A 88 -5.20 -9.98 -6.33
CA ILE A 88 -4.06 -10.00 -5.42
C ILE A 88 -4.53 -10.50 -4.07
N GLU A 89 -4.07 -11.69 -3.67
CA GLU A 89 -4.50 -12.34 -2.42
C GLU A 89 -3.41 -12.31 -1.33
N ASN A 90 -2.18 -11.95 -1.69
CA ASN A 90 -1.04 -11.79 -0.78
C ASN A 90 -0.43 -10.40 -1.00
N PHE A 91 -0.54 -9.53 -0.01
CA PHE A 91 0.05 -8.19 -0.11
C PHE A 91 0.24 -7.51 1.25
N ILE A 92 1.03 -6.44 1.21
CA ILE A 92 1.12 -5.41 2.23
C ILE A 92 0.67 -4.08 1.61
N ILE A 93 -0.11 -3.31 2.35
CA ILE A 93 -0.25 -1.86 2.14
C ILE A 93 0.51 -1.19 3.28
N GLU A 94 1.43 -0.30 2.93
CA GLU A 94 2.19 0.47 3.92
C GLU A 94 2.26 1.93 3.49
N HIS A 95 1.94 2.82 4.43
CA HIS A 95 2.13 4.26 4.31
C HIS A 95 3.12 4.72 5.39
N HIS A 96 4.04 5.58 4.98
CA HIS A 96 4.95 6.27 5.88
C HIS A 96 5.02 7.74 5.48
N SER A 97 4.78 8.61 6.47
CA SER A 97 4.98 10.05 6.34
C SER A 97 5.81 10.58 7.51
N GLU A 98 6.76 11.46 7.20
CA GLU A 98 7.57 12.16 8.19
C GLU A 98 7.74 13.63 7.81
N TRP A 99 7.98 14.47 8.82
CA TRP A 99 8.27 15.87 8.64
C TRP A 99 9.46 16.27 9.50
N ALA A 100 10.54 16.75 8.87
CA ALA A 100 11.78 17.13 9.56
C ALA A 100 12.31 16.02 10.50
N ASP A 101 12.38 14.79 9.97
CA ASP A 101 12.81 13.57 10.68
C ASP A 101 11.91 13.15 11.86
N ILE A 102 10.71 13.74 11.96
CA ILE A 102 9.69 13.38 12.94
C ILE A 102 8.62 12.55 12.23
N PRO A 103 8.37 11.29 12.64
CA PRO A 103 7.26 10.50 12.11
C PRO A 103 5.93 11.25 12.32
N VAL A 104 5.16 11.39 11.25
CA VAL A 104 3.85 12.04 11.27
C VAL A 104 2.77 10.97 11.29
N ASP A 105 2.71 10.17 10.22
CA ASP A 105 1.66 9.16 10.03
C ASP A 105 2.27 7.83 9.59
N TYR A 106 1.63 6.74 10.03
CA TYR A 106 2.03 5.39 9.66
C TYR A 106 0.81 4.47 9.59
N TYR A 107 0.58 3.88 8.41
CA TYR A 107 -0.48 2.91 8.19
C TYR A 107 0.09 1.59 7.69
N PHE A 108 -0.48 0.49 8.14
CA PHE A 108 -0.06 -0.85 7.73
C PHE A 108 -1.23 -1.82 7.68
N MET A 109 -1.28 -2.64 6.64
CA MET A 109 -2.18 -3.78 6.52
C MET A 109 -1.47 -4.90 5.78
N GLN A 110 -1.54 -6.11 6.31
CA GLN A 110 -1.14 -7.32 5.63
C GLN A 110 -2.35 -8.20 5.32
N VAL A 111 -2.37 -8.74 4.11
CA VAL A 111 -3.28 -9.82 3.70
C VAL A 111 -2.45 -11.02 3.25
N THR A 112 -2.84 -12.20 3.74
CA THR A 112 -2.25 -13.48 3.36
C THR A 112 -3.36 -14.43 2.94
N GLU A 113 -3.27 -14.99 1.74
CA GLU A 113 -4.23 -15.90 1.14
C GLU A 113 -5.69 -15.36 1.22
N GLY A 114 -5.84 -14.07 0.95
CA GLY A 114 -7.13 -13.36 0.98
C GLY A 114 -7.70 -13.10 2.38
N ARG A 115 -6.97 -13.44 3.44
CA ARG A 115 -7.34 -13.20 4.84
C ARG A 115 -6.63 -11.98 5.40
N ILE A 116 -7.36 -11.13 6.09
CA ILE A 116 -6.81 -9.93 6.72
C ILE A 116 -6.09 -10.34 8.02
N VAL A 117 -4.79 -10.02 8.11
CA VAL A 117 -3.98 -10.32 9.30
C VAL A 117 -4.28 -9.28 10.38
N LYS A 118 -5.10 -9.64 11.37
CA LYS A 118 -5.69 -8.67 12.32
C LYS A 118 -4.69 -7.92 13.19
N ASN A 119 -3.62 -8.57 13.61
CA ASN A 119 -2.55 -7.95 14.38
C ASN A 119 -1.58 -7.12 13.52
N SER A 120 -1.81 -7.04 12.20
CA SER A 120 -1.06 -6.15 11.31
C SER A 120 -1.74 -4.78 11.14
N LEU A 121 -3.03 -4.64 11.42
CA LEU A 121 -3.76 -3.40 11.12
C LEU A 121 -3.24 -2.24 11.99
N VAL A 122 -2.62 -1.25 11.36
CA VAL A 122 -2.19 0.02 11.97
C VAL A 122 -2.81 1.15 11.17
N PHE A 123 -3.59 2.00 11.81
CA PHE A 123 -4.34 3.04 11.10
C PHE A 123 -4.60 4.32 11.91
N ASP A 124 -4.18 4.36 13.16
CA ASP A 124 -4.36 5.52 14.05
C ASP A 124 -3.44 5.40 15.28
N GLU A 125 -3.64 6.30 16.25
CA GLU A 125 -2.95 6.31 17.54
C GLU A 125 -3.70 5.55 18.65
N SER A 126 -4.65 4.68 18.30
CA SER A 126 -5.34 3.84 19.28
C SER A 126 -4.38 2.82 19.91
N GLU A 127 -4.70 2.35 21.12
CA GLU A 127 -3.90 1.33 21.81
C GLU A 127 -3.79 0.03 21.00
N GLN A 128 -4.83 -0.29 20.22
CA GLN A 128 -4.80 -1.41 19.29
C GLN A 128 -3.75 -1.18 18.19
N SER A 129 -3.78 -0.04 17.50
CA SER A 129 -2.80 0.29 16.46
C SER A 129 -1.37 0.35 17.00
N LYS A 130 -1.16 0.90 18.20
CA LYS A 130 0.16 0.90 18.86
C LYS A 130 0.67 -0.51 19.15
N THR A 131 -0.21 -1.37 19.65
CA THR A 131 0.13 -2.79 19.89
C THR A 131 0.48 -3.49 18.58
N ASN A 132 -0.32 -3.26 17.54
CA ASN A 132 -0.10 -3.82 16.20
C ASN A 132 1.18 -3.31 15.54
N LYS A 133 1.58 -2.06 15.77
CA LYS A 133 2.83 -1.48 15.25
C LYS A 133 4.06 -2.29 15.68
N ALA A 134 4.04 -2.89 16.88
CA ALA A 134 5.12 -3.77 17.33
C ALA A 134 5.21 -5.09 16.54
N HIS A 135 4.11 -5.53 15.90
CA HIS A 135 4.05 -6.74 15.09
C HIS A 135 4.45 -6.54 13.62
N VAL A 136 4.51 -5.29 13.13
CA VAL A 136 4.86 -4.96 11.74
C VAL A 136 6.16 -5.64 11.26
N PRO A 137 7.29 -5.62 11.99
CA PRO A 137 8.51 -6.29 11.53
C PRO A 137 8.36 -7.81 11.40
N GLU A 138 7.54 -8.44 12.23
CA GLU A 138 7.20 -9.86 12.12
C GLU A 138 6.28 -10.12 10.93
N SER A 139 5.26 -9.29 10.73
CA SER A 139 4.37 -9.32 9.56
C SER A 139 5.15 -9.25 8.24
N LYS A 140 6.07 -8.29 8.09
CA LYS A 140 6.95 -8.17 6.90
C LYS A 140 7.80 -9.42 6.70
N ARG A 141 8.40 -9.96 7.77
CA ARG A 141 9.20 -11.20 7.71
C ARG A 141 8.37 -12.41 7.30
N ASN A 142 7.15 -12.56 7.82
CA ASN A 142 6.23 -13.64 7.47
C ASN A 142 5.75 -13.54 6.02
N PHE A 143 5.66 -12.33 5.48
CA PHE A 143 5.40 -12.07 4.06
C PHE A 143 6.62 -12.32 3.16
N GLY A 144 7.81 -12.57 3.73
CA GLY A 144 9.07 -12.76 3.00
C GLY A 144 9.82 -11.47 2.65
N LEU A 145 9.34 -10.31 3.11
CA LEU A 145 10.00 -9.02 2.92
C LEU A 145 11.10 -8.84 3.98
N HIS A 146 12.32 -9.22 3.62
CA HIS A 146 13.48 -9.26 4.53
C HIS A 146 14.39 -8.01 4.46
N PHE A 147 13.98 -6.98 3.73
CA PHE A 147 14.71 -5.72 3.62
C PHE A 147 13.78 -4.55 3.92
N ASP A 148 14.37 -3.44 4.35
CA ASP A 148 13.65 -2.18 4.51
C ASP A 148 13.55 -1.47 3.16
N TRP A 149 12.36 -1.47 2.57
CA TRP A 149 12.12 -0.81 1.28
C TRP A 149 12.07 0.71 1.41
N LEU A 150 11.71 1.25 2.58
CA LEU A 150 11.68 2.70 2.82
C LEU A 150 13.08 3.31 2.76
N ALA A 151 14.10 2.52 3.12
CA ALA A 151 15.51 2.92 3.01
C ALA A 151 15.98 3.14 1.55
N ASN A 152 15.25 2.62 0.56
CA ASN A 152 15.56 2.84 -0.86
C ASN A 152 14.91 4.15 -1.35
N THR A 153 15.40 5.27 -0.83
CA THR A 153 14.88 6.61 -1.09
C THR A 153 15.05 7.06 -2.54
N ASP A 154 16.00 6.48 -3.28
CA ASP A 154 16.14 6.69 -4.73
C ASP A 154 14.89 6.24 -5.52
N LEU A 155 14.12 5.28 -4.99
CA LEU A 155 12.85 4.84 -5.58
C LEU A 155 11.65 5.34 -4.80
N PHE A 156 11.71 5.31 -3.47
CA PHE A 156 10.53 5.34 -2.60
C PHE A 156 10.50 6.53 -1.62
N TYR A 157 11.10 7.67 -1.99
CA TYR A 157 11.01 8.88 -1.16
C TYR A 157 9.62 9.54 -1.19
N SER A 158 9.00 9.58 -2.36
CA SER A 158 7.61 10.03 -2.53
C SER A 158 7.03 9.50 -3.82
N TYR A 159 5.71 9.59 -4.00
CA TYR A 159 5.11 9.17 -5.27
C TYR A 159 5.71 9.90 -6.46
N PHE A 160 5.83 11.23 -6.39
CA PHE A 160 6.42 12.03 -7.46
C PHE A 160 7.87 11.64 -7.77
N HIS A 161 8.63 11.23 -6.75
CA HIS A 161 9.98 10.72 -6.95
C HIS A 161 9.96 9.40 -7.72
N ALA A 162 9.13 8.47 -7.26
CA ALA A 162 8.95 7.16 -7.87
C ALA A 162 8.48 7.28 -9.33
N ASP A 163 7.48 8.10 -9.58
CA ASP A 163 6.94 8.38 -10.91
C ASP A 163 8.01 8.91 -11.89
N ARG A 164 8.81 9.89 -11.44
CA ARG A 164 9.92 10.43 -12.23
C ARG A 164 10.92 9.35 -12.60
N VAL A 165 11.34 8.52 -11.64
CA VAL A 165 12.30 7.45 -11.89
C VAL A 165 11.73 6.41 -12.84
N TYR A 166 10.49 5.98 -12.62
CA TYR A 166 9.79 5.04 -13.50
C TYR A 166 9.72 5.57 -14.94
N THR A 167 9.34 6.84 -15.12
CA THR A 167 9.32 7.50 -16.44
C THR A 167 10.67 7.46 -17.14
N LEU A 168 11.77 7.70 -16.41
CA LEU A 168 13.11 7.66 -16.97
C LEU A 168 13.53 6.26 -17.38
N LEU A 169 13.10 5.22 -16.64
CA LEU A 169 13.37 3.82 -16.97
C LEU A 169 12.60 3.38 -18.22
N GLN A 170 11.36 3.83 -18.41
CA GLN A 170 10.55 3.50 -19.60
C GLN A 170 11.04 4.17 -20.90
N LYS A 171 11.87 5.22 -20.80
CA LYS A 171 12.44 5.93 -21.96
C LYS A 171 13.75 5.31 -22.47
N LYS A 172 14.35 4.37 -21.73
CA LYS A 172 15.56 3.64 -22.13
C LYS A 172 15.20 2.39 -22.91
#